data_AF-T0YPT6-F1
#
_entry.id   AF-T0YPT6-F1
#
_cell.length_a   1.000
_cell.length_b   1.000
_cell.length_c   1.000
_cell.angle_alpha   90.00
_cell.angle_beta   90.00
_cell.angle_gamma   90.00
#
_symmetry.space_group_name_H-M   'P 1'
#
loop_
_entity.id
_entity.type
_entity.pdbx_description
1 polymer ?
#
loop_
_entity_poly.entity_id
_entity_poly.type
_entity_poly.pdbx_seq_one_letter_code
_entity_poly.pdbx_strand_id
1 'polypeptide(L)'
;MHRTQTSFLFDLDGTLVDSVYQHVLAWQQALRAAGIELSVWRIHRRIGMSGGLFTEMLLREVSAEITPDLLEKLQRHHAEAYARLVQWVRPLPGAK
;
A
#
# COMPACT_ATOMS: atom_id res chain seq x y z
N MET A 1 -32.49 30.95 5.50
CA MET A 1 -31.04 30.71 5.45
C MET A 1 -30.81 29.27 5.00
N HIS A 2 -30.21 29.05 3.84
CA HIS A 2 -29.82 27.69 3.43
C HIS A 2 -28.58 27.30 4.23
N ARG A 3 -28.70 26.24 5.04
CA ARG A 3 -27.58 25.70 5.79
C ARG A 3 -26.77 24.84 4.83
N THR A 4 -25.60 25.31 4.42
CA THR A 4 -24.64 24.50 3.67
C THR A 4 -24.30 23.28 4.53
N GLN A 5 -24.60 22.09 4.03
CA GLN A 5 -24.17 20.86 4.68
C GLN A 5 -22.74 20.53 4.24
N THR A 6 -21.92 20.15 5.22
CA THR A 6 -20.54 19.73 4.96
C THR A 6 -20.56 18.33 4.33
N SER A 7 -19.93 18.21 3.16
CA SER A 7 -19.65 16.91 2.54
C SER A 7 -18.33 16.34 3.07
N PHE A 8 -18.26 15.02 3.15
CA PHE A 8 -17.07 14.31 3.60
C PHE A 8 -16.59 13.34 2.51
N LEU A 9 -15.27 13.25 2.36
CA LEU A 9 -14.59 12.24 1.55
C LEU A 9 -13.56 11.58 2.45
N PHE A 10 -13.64 10.25 2.56
CA PHE A 10 -12.73 9.46 3.38
C PHE A 10 -11.84 8.61 2.50
N ASP A 11 -10.58 8.53 2.88
CA ASP A 11 -9.71 7.43 2.47
C ASP A 11 -10.13 6.13 3.19
N LEU A 12 -9.65 4.98 2.71
CA LEU A 12 -9.99 3.66 3.26
C LEU A 12 -8.89 3.12 4.20
N ASP A 13 -7.70 2.87 3.65
CA ASP A 13 -6.63 2.13 4.32
C ASP A 13 -5.86 3.01 5.31
N GLY A 14 -5.97 2.71 6.60
CA GLY A 14 -5.44 3.54 7.68
C GLY A 14 -6.35 4.68 8.11
N THR A 15 -7.50 4.84 7.44
CA THR A 15 -8.50 5.86 7.77
C THR A 15 -9.78 5.23 8.32
N LEU A 16 -10.40 4.32 7.57
CA LEU A 16 -11.58 3.57 8.00
C LEU A 16 -11.23 2.14 8.42
N VAL A 17 -10.12 1.61 7.90
CA VAL A 17 -9.72 0.22 8.07
C VAL A 17 -8.27 0.15 8.57
N ASP A 18 -8.02 -0.67 9.60
CA ASP A 18 -6.68 -0.93 10.13
C ASP A 18 -5.95 -1.94 9.24
N SER A 19 -5.47 -1.46 8.10
CA SER A 19 -4.86 -2.27 7.03
C SER A 19 -3.44 -1.84 6.63
N VAL A 20 -2.95 -0.69 7.13
CA VAL A 20 -1.67 -0.10 6.68
C VAL A 20 -0.51 -1.08 6.92
N TYR A 21 -0.44 -1.70 8.09
CA TYR A 21 0.66 -2.62 8.40
C TYR A 21 0.63 -3.88 7.52
N GLN A 22 -0.56 -4.37 7.17
CA GLN A 22 -0.74 -5.50 6.27
C GLN A 22 -0.29 -5.12 4.84
N HIS A 23 -0.58 -3.92 4.39
CA HIS A 23 -0.04 -3.40 3.13
C HIS A 23 1.49 -3.28 3.15
N VAL A 24 2.06 -2.76 4.24
CA VAL A 24 3.51 -2.63 4.40
C VAL A 24 4.20 -3.99 4.33
N LEU A 25 3.69 -5.00 5.05
CA LEU A 25 4.26 -6.35 5.05
C LEU A 25 4.10 -7.04 3.69
N ALA A 26 2.95 -6.87 3.04
CA ALA A 26 2.72 -7.41 1.70
C ALA A 26 3.71 -6.83 0.67
N TRP A 27 3.95 -5.52 0.71
CA TRP A 27 4.94 -4.88 -0.16
C TRP A 27 6.37 -5.30 0.17
N GLN A 28 6.71 -5.41 1.46
CA GLN A 28 8.02 -5.93 1.86
C GLN A 28 8.25 -7.33 1.29
N GLN A 29 7.24 -8.21 1.38
CA GLN A 29 7.34 -9.56 0.81
C GLN A 29 7.52 -9.54 -0.71
N ALA A 30 6.75 -8.72 -1.43
CA ALA A 30 6.84 -8.60 -2.88
C ALA A 30 8.22 -8.09 -3.34
N LEU A 31 8.72 -7.04 -2.69
CA LEU A 31 10.04 -6.45 -2.99
C LEU A 31 11.17 -7.45 -2.73
N ARG A 32 11.12 -8.17 -1.60
CA ARG A 32 12.10 -9.21 -1.27
C ARG A 32 12.11 -10.36 -2.26
N ALA A 33 10.95 -10.78 -2.74
CA ALA A 33 10.84 -11.81 -3.79
C ALA A 33 11.52 -11.37 -5.11
N ALA A 34 11.62 -10.06 -5.35
CA ALA A 34 12.32 -9.48 -6.49
C ALA A 34 13.79 -9.12 -6.19
N GLY A 35 14.33 -9.49 -5.01
CA GLY A 35 15.71 -9.17 -4.60
C GLY A 35 15.92 -7.72 -4.19
N ILE A 36 14.85 -6.96 -3.94
CA ILE A 36 14.91 -5.56 -3.52
C ILE A 36 14.75 -5.48 -2.01
N GLU A 37 15.83 -5.11 -1.31
CA GLU A 37 15.80 -4.89 0.13
C GLU A 37 15.56 -3.40 0.44
N LEU A 38 14.44 -3.12 1.10
CA LEU A 38 14.10 -1.80 1.60
C LEU A 38 13.67 -1.88 3.06
N SER A 39 14.10 -0.89 3.84
CA SER A 39 13.65 -0.75 5.22
C SER A 39 12.14 -0.49 5.28
N VAL A 40 11.46 -1.15 6.21
CA VAL A 40 10.00 -1.08 6.40
C VAL A 40 9.47 0.37 6.50
N TRP A 41 10.22 1.29 7.10
CA TRP A 41 9.81 2.70 7.21
C TRP A 41 9.71 3.41 5.86
N ARG A 42 10.55 3.04 4.88
CA ARG A 42 10.52 3.59 3.51
C ARG A 42 9.26 3.14 2.78
N ILE A 43 8.88 1.87 2.97
CA ILE A 43 7.64 1.28 2.46
C ILE A 43 6.43 1.97 3.11
N HIS A 44 6.42 2.07 4.44
CA HIS A 44 5.32 2.67 5.20
C HIS A 44 5.02 4.10 4.77
N ARG A 45 6.04 4.94 4.56
CA ARG A 45 5.88 6.34 4.11
C ARG A 45 5.26 6.51 2.72
N ARG A 46 5.05 5.42 1.98
CA ARG A 46 4.49 5.45 0.62
C ARG A 46 3.12 4.76 0.52
N ILE A 47 2.63 4.18 1.62
CA ILE A 47 1.24 3.68 1.67
C ILE A 47 0.28 4.85 1.50
N GLY A 48 -0.80 4.65 0.72
CA GLY A 48 -1.71 5.69 0.26
C GLY A 48 -1.42 6.19 -1.16
N MET A 49 -0.24 5.91 -1.72
CA MET A 49 0.01 6.06 -3.15
C MET A 49 -0.60 4.89 -3.93
N SER A 50 -0.97 5.11 -5.20
CA SER A 50 -1.37 4.02 -6.07
C SER A 50 -0.23 3.01 -6.21
N GLY A 51 -0.54 1.72 -6.36
CA GLY A 51 0.48 0.66 -6.46
C GLY A 51 1.50 0.93 -7.58
N GLY A 52 1.06 1.42 -8.74
CA GLY A 52 1.95 1.84 -9.82
C GLY A 52 2.95 2.93 -9.40
N LEU A 53 2.43 4.05 -8.87
CA LEU A 53 3.24 5.19 -8.43
C LEU A 53 4.19 4.81 -7.27
N PHE A 54 3.69 4.01 -6.32
CA PHE A 54 4.47 3.47 -5.21
C PHE A 54 5.69 2.70 -5.72
N THR A 55 5.48 1.78 -6.66
CA THR A 55 6.53 0.89 -7.15
C THR A 55 7.54 1.65 -8.01
N GLU A 56 7.07 2.56 -8.87
CA GLU A 56 7.93 3.43 -9.68
C GLU A 56 8.85 4.30 -8.81
N MET A 57 8.30 4.92 -7.76
CA MET A 57 9.10 5.78 -6.89
C MET A 57 10.08 5.00 -6.01
N LEU A 58 9.78 3.76 -5.64
CA LEU A 58 10.72 2.91 -4.88
C LEU A 58 11.86 2.39 -5.75
N LEU A 59 11.56 1.97 -6.97
CA LEU A 59 12.58 1.43 -7.88
C LEU A 59 13.59 2.51 -8.31
N ARG A 60 13.16 3.77 -8.45
CA ARG A 60 14.07 4.92 -8.63
C ARG A 60 15.05 5.08 -7.47
N GLU A 61 14.62 4.82 -6.23
CA GLU A 61 15.45 4.99 -5.03
C GLU A 61 16.56 3.92 -4.92
N VAL A 62 16.33 2.73 -5.47
CA VAL A 62 17.31 1.63 -5.48
C VAL A 62 18.10 1.54 -6.78
N SER A 63 17.94 2.52 -7.69
CA SER A 63 18.57 2.54 -9.02
C SER A 63 18.34 1.24 -9.82
N ALA A 64 17.21 0.57 -9.60
CA ALA A 64 16.82 -0.61 -10.35
C ALA A 64 16.17 -0.21 -11.68
N GLU A 65 16.39 -1.01 -12.72
CA GLU A 65 15.70 -0.83 -13.99
C GLU A 65 14.20 -1.11 -13.82
N ILE A 66 13.37 -0.14 -14.20
CA ILE A 66 11.92 -0.25 -14.12
C ILE A 66 11.42 -0.84 -15.43
N THR A 67 11.11 -2.13 -15.43
CA THR A 67 10.43 -2.78 -16.55
C THR A 67 8.95 -2.98 -16.24
N PRO A 68 8.06 -2.91 -17.24
CA PRO A 68 6.63 -3.24 -17.05
C PRO A 68 6.42 -4.62 -16.42
N ASP A 69 7.21 -5.61 -16.82
CA ASP A 69 7.17 -6.98 -16.29
C ASP A 69 7.50 -7.04 -14.80
N LEU A 70 8.49 -6.27 -14.35
CA LEU A 70 8.85 -6.18 -12.92
C LEU A 70 7.71 -5.54 -12.14
N LEU A 71 7.11 -4.47 -12.66
CA LEU A 71 5.99 -3.79 -12.02
C LEU A 71 4.80 -4.73 -11.85
N GLU A 72 4.43 -5.46 -12.90
CA GLU A 72 3.32 -6.43 -12.85
C GLU A 72 3.60 -7.56 -11.84
N LYS A 73 4.84 -8.10 -11.83
CA LYS A 73 5.26 -9.12 -10.85
C LYS A 73 5.14 -8.61 -9.42
N LEU A 74 5.59 -7.38 -9.15
CA LEU A 74 5.51 -6.76 -7.82
C LEU A 74 4.06 -6.56 -7.38
N GLN A 75 3.19 -6.08 -8.26
CA GLN A 75 1.76 -5.91 -7.97
C GLN A 75 1.06 -7.25 -7.69
N ARG A 76 1.36 -8.28 -8.49
CA ARG A 76 0.80 -9.63 -8.28
C ARG A 76 1.24 -10.21 -6.95
N HIS A 77 2.53 -10.16 -6.63
CA HIS A 77 3.04 -10.68 -5.36
C HIS A 77 2.53 -9.89 -4.15
N HIS A 78 2.35 -8.57 -4.29
CA HIS A 78 1.68 -7.76 -3.28
C HIS A 78 0.24 -8.24 -3.04
N ALA A 79 -0.55 -8.43 -4.10
CA ALA A 79 -1.93 -8.89 -4.00
C ALA A 79 -2.03 -10.28 -3.34
N GLU A 80 -1.18 -11.23 -3.74
CA GLU A 80 -1.11 -12.56 -3.15
C GLU A 80 -0.73 -12.51 -1.66
N ALA A 81 0.23 -11.66 -1.29
CA ALA A 81 0.65 -11.48 0.09
C ALA A 81 -0.45 -10.81 0.94
N TYR A 82 -1.07 -9.76 0.42
CA TYR A 82 -2.15 -9.07 1.10
C TYR A 82 -3.36 -9.97 1.31
N ALA A 83 -3.71 -10.81 0.34
CA ALA A 83 -4.81 -11.78 0.47
C ALA A 83 -4.63 -12.76 1.65
N ARG A 84 -3.38 -13.09 2.01
CA ARG A 84 -3.10 -13.92 3.21
C ARG A 84 -3.21 -13.12 4.51
N LEU A 85 -2.95 -11.82 4.46
CA LEU A 85 -2.93 -10.94 5.64
C LEU A 85 -4.29 -10.29 5.93
N VAL A 86 -5.19 -10.21 4.94
CA VAL A 86 -6.48 -9.53 5.04
C VAL A 86 -7.37 -10.08 6.15
N GLN A 87 -7.20 -11.34 6.55
CA GLN A 87 -7.93 -11.94 7.68
C GLN A 87 -7.75 -11.19 9.02
N TRP A 88 -6.64 -10.47 9.16
CA TRP A 88 -6.28 -9.67 10.34
C TRP A 88 -6.77 -8.22 10.26
N VAL A 89 -7.32 -7.81 9.12
CA VAL A 89 -7.81 -6.46 8.90
C VAL A 89 -9.13 -6.27 9.67
N ARG A 90 -9.26 -5.11 10.30
CA ARG A 90 -10.43 -4.72 11.12
C ARG A 90 -10.81 -3.27 10.84
N PRO A 91 -12.07 -2.87 10.99
CA PRO A 91 -12.43 -1.46 11.02
C PRO A 91 -11.65 -0.72 12.12
N LEU A 92 -11.22 0.51 11.85
CA LEU A 92 -10.63 1.37 12.88
C LEU A 92 -11.69 1.78 13.91
N PRO A 93 -11.30 2.07 15.18
CA PRO A 93 -12.24 2.53 16.19
C PRO A 93 -13.04 3.74 15.73
N GLY A 94 -14.37 3.60 15.67
CA GLY A 94 -15.29 4.66 15.23
C GLY A 94 -15.70 4.59 13.76
N ALA A 95 -15.02 3.80 12.93
CA ALA A 95 -15.50 3.46 11.59
C ALA A 95 -16.66 2.45 11.73
N LYS A 96 -17.86 2.83 11.28
CA LYS A 96 -19.10 2.05 11.32
C LYS A 96 -19.92 2.28 10.08
#